data_AF-A0A1F8NH39-F1
#
_entry.id   AF-A0A1F8NH39-F1
#
_cell.length_a   1.000
_cell.length_b   1.000
_cell.length_c   1.000
_cell.angle_alpha   90.00
_cell.angle_beta   90.00
_cell.angle_gamma   90.00
#
_symmetry.space_group_name_H-M   'P 1'
#
loop_
_entity.id
_entity.type
_entity.pdbx_description
1 polymer ?
#
loop_
_entity_poly.entity_id
_entity_poly.type
_entity_poly.pdbx_seq_one_letter_code
_entity_poly.pdbx_strand_id
1 'polypeptide(L)'
;MQILNQYSFLLAAVFGLVVLAFFLLRDGVKGSDLIALAALVLGFTAAFALLRPQASAVGNAEDVLAKIGSGTPVLLELQSPY
;
A
#
# COMPACT_ATOMS: atom_id res chain seq x y z
N MET A 1 -15.07 2.89 7.75
CA MET A 1 -13.85 2.46 8.45
C MET A 1 -12.95 1.60 7.57
N GLN A 2 -13.47 0.57 6.87
CA GLN A 2 -12.65 -0.38 6.09
C GLN A 2 -11.95 0.24 4.86
N ILE A 3 -12.64 1.11 4.10
CA ILE A 3 -12.08 1.82 2.93
C ILE A 3 -10.90 2.71 3.31
N LEU A 4 -11.02 3.43 4.44
CA LEU A 4 -9.94 4.32 4.91
C LEU A 4 -8.69 3.53 5.30
N ASN A 5 -8.85 2.33 5.86
CA ASN A 5 -7.71 1.49 6.23
C ASN A 5 -7.05 0.87 4.99
N GLN A 6 -7.85 0.20 4.15
CA GLN A 6 -7.36 -0.55 2.98
C GLN A 6 -6.75 0.34 1.89
N TYR A 7 -7.24 1.58 1.75
CA TYR A 7 -6.76 2.53 0.76
C TYR A 7 -6.08 3.76 1.38
N SER A 8 -5.67 3.66 2.65
CA SER A 8 -5.00 4.75 3.39
C SER A 8 -3.82 5.34 2.60
N PHE A 9 -2.97 4.47 2.05
CA PHE A 9 -1.82 4.88 1.25
C PHE A 9 -2.25 5.65 -0.01
N LEU A 10 -3.22 5.13 -0.76
CA LEU A 10 -3.73 5.75 -1.98
C LEU A 10 -4.34 7.13 -1.67
N LEU A 11 -5.16 7.21 -0.62
CA LEU A 11 -5.78 8.45 -0.18
C LEU A 11 -4.73 9.49 0.21
N ALA A 12 -3.69 9.10 0.95
CA ALA A 12 -2.59 9.98 1.32
C ALA A 12 -1.80 10.46 0.09
N ALA A 13 -1.51 9.56 -0.86
CA ALA A 13 -0.79 9.89 -2.09
C ALA A 13 -1.58 10.88 -2.95
N VAL A 14 -2.88 10.62 -3.17
CA VAL A 14 -3.77 11.51 -3.92
C VAL A 14 -3.89 12.86 -3.22
N PHE A 15 -4.10 12.87 -1.90
CA PHE A 15 -4.16 14.11 -1.13
C PHE A 15 -2.88 14.94 -1.27
N GLY A 16 -1.71 14.31 -1.10
CA GLY A 16 -0.42 14.98 -1.27
C GLY A 16 -0.22 15.56 -2.67
N LEU A 17 -0.59 14.81 -3.71
CA LEU A 17 -0.53 15.28 -5.10
C LEU A 17 -1.45 16.48 -5.34
N VAL A 18 -2.70 16.41 -4.87
CA VAL A 18 -3.68 17.50 -5.04
C VAL A 18 -3.21 18.75 -4.31
N VAL A 19 -2.73 18.62 -3.07
CA VAL A 19 -2.21 19.74 -2.29
C VAL A 19 -1.01 20.38 -3.00
N LEU A 20 -0.04 19.58 -3.44
CA LEU A 20 1.13 20.10 -4.13
C LEU A 20 0.77 20.78 -5.45
N ALA A 21 -0.11 20.16 -6.24
CA ALA A 21 -0.59 20.73 -7.50
C ALA A 21 -1.34 22.05 -7.28
N PHE A 22 -2.18 22.13 -6.24
CA PHE A 22 -2.90 23.35 -5.91
C PHE A 22 -1.94 24.51 -5.58
N PHE A 23 -0.87 24.25 -4.83
CA PHE A 23 0.10 25.29 -4.49
C PHE A 23 1.02 25.67 -5.65
N LEU A 24 1.48 24.72 -6.45
CA LEU A 24 2.41 25.00 -7.54
C LEU A 24 1.73 25.64 -8.74
N LEU A 25 0.53 25.18 -9.10
CA LEU A 25 -0.13 25.59 -10.35
C LEU A 25 -0.96 26.87 -10.21
N ARG A 26 -1.10 27.43 -8.99
CA ARG A 26 -1.93 28.63 -8.74
C ARG A 26 -1.41 29.89 -9.46
N ASP A 27 -0.09 29.98 -9.68
CA ASP A 27 0.57 31.12 -10.33
C ASP A 27 1.01 30.81 -11.78
N GLY A 28 0.43 29.75 -12.36
CA GLY A 28 0.68 29.29 -13.73
C GLY A 28 1.66 28.11 -13.78
N VAL A 29 1.59 27.32 -14.86
CA VAL A 29 2.37 26.09 -15.00
C VAL A 29 3.79 26.41 -15.49
N LYS A 30 4.80 26.09 -14.69
CA LYS A 30 6.22 26.16 -15.06
C LYS A 30 6.81 24.76 -15.20
N GLY A 31 7.91 24.64 -15.94
CA GLY A 31 8.63 23.36 -16.09
C GLY A 31 9.09 22.77 -14.76
N SER A 32 9.50 23.63 -13.80
CA SER A 32 9.83 23.23 -12.43
C SER A 32 8.68 22.54 -11.71
N ASP A 33 7.45 22.98 -11.96
CA ASP A 33 6.27 22.51 -11.25
C ASP A 33 5.89 21.10 -11.73
N LEU A 34 6.03 20.87 -13.04
CA LEU A 34 5.88 19.55 -13.64
C LEU A 34 6.95 18.57 -13.13
N ILE A 35 8.20 19.02 -13.00
CA ILE A 35 9.28 18.20 -12.44
C ILE A 35 8.98 17.84 -10.99
N ALA A 36 8.53 18.79 -10.17
CA ALA A 36 8.19 18.55 -8.77
C ALA A 36 7.01 17.56 -8.63
N LEU A 37 5.97 17.72 -9.43
CA LEU A 37 4.84 16.77 -9.47
C LEU A 37 5.27 15.39 -9.93
N ALA A 38 6.07 15.29 -10.99
CA ALA A 38 6.59 14.01 -11.47
C ALA A 38 7.47 13.33 -10.41
N ALA A 39 8.33 14.08 -9.72
CA ALA A 39 9.15 13.56 -8.64
C ALA A 39 8.30 13.01 -7.49
N LEU A 40 7.22 13.70 -7.13
CA LEU A 40 6.31 13.22 -6.08
C LEU A 40 5.59 11.92 -6.49
N VAL A 41 5.10 11.83 -7.74
CA VAL A 41 4.49 10.61 -8.28
C VAL A 41 5.48 9.44 -8.25
N LEU A 42 6.73 9.67 -8.68
CA LEU A 42 7.77 8.65 -8.66
C LEU A 42 8.12 8.23 -7.23
N GLY A 43 8.21 9.18 -6.29
CA GLY A 43 8.44 8.90 -4.88
C GLY A 43 7.35 8.01 -4.27
N PHE A 44 6.08 8.32 -4.51
CA PHE A 44 4.97 7.46 -4.05
C PHE A 44 4.97 6.10 -4.73
N THR A 45 5.26 6.04 -6.03
CA THR A 45 5.34 4.77 -6.76
C THR A 45 6.44 3.88 -6.20
N ALA A 46 7.63 4.45 -5.94
CA ALA A 46 8.74 3.75 -5.32
C ALA A 46 8.41 3.29 -3.90
N ALA A 47 7.83 4.18 -3.08
CA ALA A 47 7.39 3.84 -1.73
C ALA A 47 6.38 2.69 -1.74
N PHE A 48 5.40 2.71 -2.65
CA PHE A 48 4.44 1.63 -2.80
C PHE A 48 5.10 0.33 -3.25
N ALA A 49 6.01 0.38 -4.23
CA ALA A 49 6.70 -0.82 -4.69
C ALA A 49 7.52 -1.50 -3.58
N LEU A 50 8.13 -0.70 -2.70
CA LEU A 50 8.98 -1.18 -1.60
C LEU A 50 8.19 -1.60 -0.35
N LEU A 51 7.11 -0.89 -0.03
CA LEU A 51 6.39 -1.04 1.24
C LEU A 51 5.02 -1.70 1.10
N ARG A 52 4.54 -1.97 -0.12
CA ARG A 52 3.23 -2.62 -0.30
C ARG A 52 3.21 -3.95 0.46
N PRO A 53 2.11 -4.24 1.18
CA PRO A 53 1.89 -5.57 1.72
C PRO A 53 2.01 -6.60 0.58
N GLN A 54 2.90 -7.56 0.76
CA GLN A 54 2.95 -8.75 -0.09
C GLN A 54 2.05 -9.79 0.57
N ALA A 55 1.41 -10.65 -0.22
CA ALA A 55 0.75 -11.82 0.34
C ALA A 55 1.79 -12.60 1.16
N SER A 56 1.54 -12.77 2.46
CA SER A 56 2.43 -13.51 3.35
C SER A 56 2.73 -14.86 2.73
N ALA A 57 4.02 -15.16 2.50
CA ALA A 57 4.50 -16.46 2.03
C ALA A 57 4.38 -17.56 3.10
N VAL A 58 3.51 -17.36 4.10
CA VAL A 58 3.32 -18.29 5.22
C VAL A 58 2.29 -19.31 4.80
N GLY A 59 2.80 -20.40 4.22
CA GLY A 59 2.23 -21.74 4.19
C GLY A 59 0.89 -21.88 3.49
N ASN A 60 0.84 -22.70 2.43
CA ASN A 60 -0.41 -23.09 1.80
C ASN A 60 -1.46 -23.37 2.87
N ALA A 61 -2.60 -22.67 2.84
CA ALA A 61 -3.72 -22.98 3.73
C ALA A 61 -4.06 -24.49 3.66
N GLU A 62 -3.77 -25.12 2.52
CA GLU A 62 -3.80 -26.56 2.26
C GLU A 62 -2.84 -27.38 3.14
N ASP A 63 -1.60 -26.93 3.38
CA ASP A 63 -0.63 -27.59 4.27
C ASP A 63 -1.08 -27.52 5.74
N VAL A 64 -1.74 -26.42 6.10
CA VAL A 64 -2.32 -26.23 7.43
C VAL A 64 -3.57 -27.09 7.61
N LEU A 65 -4.47 -27.10 6.63
CA LEU A 65 -5.66 -27.97 6.58
C LEU A 65 -5.28 -29.46 6.65
N ALA A 66 -4.21 -29.87 5.98
CA ALA A 66 -3.70 -31.25 6.03
C ALA A 66 -3.18 -31.65 7.43
N LYS A 67 -2.76 -30.69 8.25
CA LYS A 67 -2.34 -30.93 9.64
C LYS A 67 -3.49 -30.83 10.65
N ILE A 68 -4.60 -30.17 10.30
CA ILE A 68 -5.80 -30.12 11.13
C ILE A 68 -6.48 -31.49 11.09
N GLY A 69 -6.42 -32.23 12.19
CA GLY A 69 -6.99 -33.58 12.31
C GLY A 69 -5.97 -34.71 12.48
N SER A 70 -4.66 -34.41 12.50
CA SER A 70 -3.58 -35.38 12.73
C SER A 70 -3.42 -35.82 14.20
N GLY A 71 -4.30 -35.35 15.10
CA GLY A 71 -4.21 -35.64 16.54
C GLY A 71 -3.11 -34.87 17.29
N THR A 72 -2.35 -34.01 16.61
CA THR A 72 -1.37 -33.11 17.23
C THR A 72 -1.93 -31.68 17.29
N PRO A 73 -1.78 -30.96 18.42
CA PRO A 73 -2.20 -29.57 18.50
C PRO A 73 -1.34 -28.71 17.56
N VAL A 74 -2.00 -27.97 16.67
CA VAL A 74 -1.36 -27.06 15.71
C VAL A 74 -1.75 -25.63 16.07
N LEU A 75 -0.76 -24.75 16.17
CA LEU A 75 -0.99 -23.32 16.39
C LEU A 75 -1.28 -22.65 15.05
N LEU A 76 -2.48 -22.10 14.92
CA LEU A 76 -2.95 -21.40 13.73
C LEU A 76 -2.76 -19.90 13.91
N GLU A 77 -1.67 -19.36 13.36
CA GLU A 77 -1.53 -17.91 13.23
C GLU A 77 -2.17 -17.44 11.94
N LEU A 78 -3.43 -17.04 12.03
CA LEU A 78 -4.12 -16.37 10.94
C LEU A 78 -3.57 -14.95 10.81
N GLN A 79 -2.60 -14.77 9.92
CA GLN A 79 -2.13 -13.45 9.55
C GLN A 79 -3.28 -12.69 8.88
N SER A 80 -3.55 -11.47 9.35
CA SER A 80 -4.48 -10.57 8.67
C SER A 80 -3.99 -10.35 7.23
N PRO A 81 -4.84 -10.48 6.20
CA PRO A 81 -4.46 -10.18 4.82
C PRO A 81 -4.24 -8.69 4.55
N TYR A 82 -4.42 -7.85 5.58
CA TYR A 82 -4.24 -6.39 5.58
C TYR A 82 -3.33 -5.98 6.73
#